data_AF-A0A9K3HMH8-F1
#
_entry.id   AF-A0A9K3HMH8-F1
#
_cell.length_a   1.000
_cell.length_b   1.000
_cell.length_c   1.000
_cell.angle_alpha   90.00
_cell.angle_beta   90.00
_cell.angle_gamma   90.00
#
_symmetry.space_group_name_H-M   'P 1'
#
loop_
_entity.id
_entity.type
_entity.pdbx_description
1 polymer ?
#
loop_
_entity_poly.entity_id
_entity_poly.type
_entity_poly.pdbx_seq_one_letter_code
_entity_poly.pdbx_strand_id
1 'polypeptide(L)' 'MAYFTGTTKHEFEHDLENTSGGEDLELPLFGLSTLLKATNNFSMDNKLGEGGFGPVYKVHI' A
#
# COMPACT_ATOMS: atom_id res chain seq x y z
N MET A 1 -10.10 -1.88 -30.26
CA MET A 1 -10.73 -1.24 -29.09
C MET A 1 -11.06 -2.35 -28.10
N ALA A 2 -10.21 -2.58 -27.10
CA ALA A 2 -10.50 -3.57 -26.06
C ALA A 2 -10.57 -2.84 -24.73
N TYR A 3 -11.74 -2.86 -24.09
CA TYR A 3 -11.95 -2.44 -22.73
C TYR A 3 -11.90 -3.70 -21.86
N PHE A 4 -10.89 -3.80 -21.00
CA PHE A 4 -10.84 -4.83 -19.98
C PHE A 4 -11.27 -4.19 -18.66
N THR A 5 -12.44 -4.55 -18.16
CA THR A 5 -12.88 -4.26 -16.79
C THR A 5 -12.83 -5.55 -15.99
N GLY A 6 -11.82 -5.70 -15.15
CA GLY A 6 -11.71 -6.82 -14.21
C GLY A 6 -11.62 -6.28 -12.79
N THR A 7 -12.73 -6.25 -12.07
CA THR A 7 -12.73 -6.13 -10.61
C THR A 7 -12.89 -7.53 -10.03
N THR A 8 -11.79 -8.27 -9.90
CA THR A 8 -11.76 -9.47 -9.06
C THR A 8 -11.76 -9.01 -7.61
N LYS A 9 -12.91 -9.17 -6.95
CA LYS A 9 -13.05 -9.26 -5.50
C LYS A 9 -12.29 -10.49 -5.01
N HIS A 10 -10.98 -10.37 -4.89
CA HIS A 10 -10.21 -11.25 -4.05
C HIS A 10 -10.03 -10.47 -2.75
N GLU A 11 -10.81 -10.85 -1.73
CA GLU A 11 -10.49 -10.46 -0.36
C GLU A 11 -9.05 -10.92 -0.12
N PHE A 12 -8.14 -9.95 0.00
CA PHE A 12 -6.79 -10.18 0.48
C PHE A 12 -6.92 -10.55 1.95
N GLU A 13 -7.22 -11.82 2.23
CA GLU A 13 -6.78 -12.47 3.44
C GLU A 13 -5.28 -12.70 3.27
N HIS A 14 -4.48 -11.76 3.77
CA HIS A 14 -3.07 -12.02 3.98
C HIS A 14 -2.93 -12.68 5.34
N ASP A 15 -3.09 -13.99 5.36
CA ASP A 15 -2.59 -14.82 6.45
C ASP A 15 -1.10 -14.50 6.59
N LEU A 16 -0.75 -13.76 7.64
CA LEU A 16 0.64 -13.55 8.05
C LEU A 16 1.17 -14.88 8.61
N GLU A 17 1.33 -15.88 7.76
CA GLU A 17 2.09 -17.07 8.07
C GLU A 17 3.58 -16.71 7.97
N ASN A 18 4.19 -16.46 9.12
CA ASN A 18 5.62 -16.43 9.26
C ASN A 18 6.16 -17.87 9.11
N THR A 19 6.61 -18.25 7.90
CA THR A 19 7.36 -19.50 7.69
C THR A 19 8.55 -19.29 6.75
N SER A 20 9.71 -19.12 7.42
CA SER A 20 11.05 -19.65 7.16
C SER A 20 11.55 -19.83 5.71
N GLY A 21 12.63 -19.13 5.35
CA GLY A 21 13.65 -19.67 4.44
C GLY A 21 14.31 -18.69 3.48
N GLY A 22 15.03 -17.69 4.01
CA GLY A 22 15.91 -16.82 3.21
C GLY A 22 15.83 -15.40 3.72
N GLU A 23 16.88 -14.98 4.45
CA GLU A 23 17.14 -13.60 4.90
C GLU A 23 15.88 -12.79 5.26
N ASP A 24 15.43 -12.97 6.50
CA ASP A 24 14.35 -12.20 7.15
C ASP A 24 14.63 -10.70 7.01
N LEU A 25 14.13 -10.10 5.93
CA LEU A 25 14.02 -8.66 5.80
C LEU A 25 12.99 -8.25 6.85
N GLU A 26 13.45 -7.89 8.05
CA GLU A 26 12.62 -7.26 9.08
C GLU A 26 12.00 -5.99 8.48
N LEU A 27 10.82 -6.14 7.86
CA LEU A 27 10.10 -5.01 7.30
C LEU A 27 9.59 -4.16 8.47
N PRO A 28 9.92 -2.86 8.50
CA PRO A 28 9.45 -2.01 9.57
C PRO A 28 7.92 -1.91 9.52
N LEU A 29 7.28 -2.34 10.62
CA LEU A 29 5.84 -2.24 10.81
C LEU A 29 5.48 -0.83 11.25
N PHE A 30 4.63 -0.15 10.48
CA PHE A 30 4.11 1.16 10.81
C PHE A 30 2.63 1.09 11.18
N GLY A 31 2.27 1.69 12.32
CA GLY A 31 0.87 1.87 12.69
C GLY A 31 0.18 2.90 11.81
N LEU A 32 -1.16 2.81 11.72
CA LEU A 32 -1.98 3.76 10.95
C LEU A 32 -1.74 5.22 11.35
N SER A 33 -1.54 5.49 12.64
CA SER A 33 -1.25 6.86 13.10
C SER A 33 0.04 7.42 12.49
N THR A 34 1.06 6.58 12.26
CA THR A 34 2.31 7.00 11.62
C THR A 34 2.07 7.31 10.16
N LEU A 35 1.31 6.47 9.45
CA LEU A 35 0.96 6.68 8.05
C LEU A 35 0.16 7.98 7.85
N LEU A 36 -0.82 8.24 8.72
CA LEU A 36 -1.62 9.47 8.68
C LEU A 36 -0.76 10.71 8.90
N LYS A 37 0.19 10.68 9.84
CA LYS A 37 1.12 11.79 10.04
C LYS A 37 2.03 11.98 8.83
N ALA A 38 2.65 10.90 8.34
CA ALA A 38 3.63 10.97 7.27
C ALA A 38 3.03 11.44 5.93
N THR A 39 1.77 11.07 5.66
CA THR A 39 1.05 11.46 4.44
C THR A 39 0.26 12.77 4.57
N ASN A 40 0.27 13.41 5.74
CA ASN A 40 -0.64 14.50 6.10
C ASN A 40 -2.11 14.12 5.79
N ASN A 41 -2.55 13.03 6.40
CA ASN A 41 -3.90 12.45 6.25
C ASN A 41 -4.27 12.20 4.79
N PHE A 42 -3.34 11.63 4.01
CA PHE A 42 -3.48 11.40 2.56
C PHE A 42 -3.88 12.66 1.79
N SER A 43 -3.28 13.81 2.13
CA SER A 43 -3.53 15.07 1.42
C SER A 43 -3.26 14.94 -0.08
N MET A 44 -4.14 15.54 -0.89
CA MET A 44 -3.97 15.59 -2.35
C MET A 44 -2.72 16.35 -2.77
N ASP A 45 -2.24 17.28 -1.94
CA ASP A 45 -0.98 17.99 -2.18
C ASP A 45 0.24 17.06 -2.16
N ASN A 46 0.11 15.92 -1.47
CA ASN A 46 1.15 14.89 -1.39
C ASN A 46 0.94 13.79 -2.45
N LYS A 47 -0.12 13.82 -3.25
CA LYS A 47 -0.37 12.81 -4.28
C LYS A 47 0.60 12.99 -5.44
N LEU A 48 1.33 11.93 -5.75
CA LEU A 48 2.27 11.87 -6.86
C LEU A 48 1.59 11.41 -8.15
N GLY A 49 0.54 10.59 -8.04
CA GLY A 49 -0.21 10.09 -9.18
C GLY A 49 -1.23 9.02 -8.81
N GLU A 50 -1.96 8.53 -9.80
CA GLU A 50 -2.90 7.41 -9.68
C GLU A 50 -2.89 6.59 -10.97
N GLY A 51 -2.95 5.27 -10.84
CA GLY A 51 -3.00 4.33 -11.97
C GLY A 51 -3.50 2.96 -11.51
N GLY A 52 -3.12 1.90 -12.22
CA GLY A 52 -3.55 0.52 -11.90
C GLY A 52 -3.13 0.01 -10.50
N PHE A 53 -2.23 0.73 -9.83
CA PHE A 53 -1.78 0.45 -8.46
C PHE A 53 -2.54 1.25 -7.39
N GLY A 54 -3.49 2.09 -7.79
CA GLY A 54 -4.15 3.06 -6.92
C GLY A 54 -3.36 4.36 -6.74
N PRO A 55 -3.73 5.20 -5.76
CA PRO A 55 -3.11 6.50 -5.51
C PRO A 55 -1.75 6.35 -4.80
N VAL A 56 -0.75 7.09 -5.26
CA VAL A 56 0.60 7.12 -4.68
C VAL A 56 0.82 8.46 -3.99
N TYR A 57 1.25 8.44 -2.73
CA TYR A 57 1.49 9.63 -1.93
C TYR A 57 2.95 9.73 -1.50
N LYS A 58 3.49 10.94 -1.50
CA LYS A 58 4.76 11.28 -0.88
C LYS A 58 4.61 11.30 0.63
N VAL A 59 5.58 10.73 1.34
CA VAL A 59 5.65 10.74 2.80
C VAL A 59 6.71 11.73 3.28
N HIS A 60 6.44 12.38 4.41
CA HIS A 60 7.41 13.15 5.19
C HIS A 60 7.64 12.40 6.50
N ILE A 61 8.84 11.87 6.69
CA ILE A 61 9.25 11.03 7.83
C ILE A 61 10.01 11.89 8.83
#